data_AF-A0A356QS76-F1
#
_entry.id   AF-A0A356QS76-F1
#
_cell.length_a   1.000
_cell.length_b   1.000
_cell.length_c   1.000
_cell.angle_alpha   90.00
_cell.angle_beta   90.00
_cell.angle_gamma   90.00
#
_symmetry.space_group_name_H-M   'P 1'
#
loop_
_entity.id
_entity.type
_entity.pdbx_description
1 polymer ?
#
loop_
_entity_poly.entity_id
_entity_poly.type
_entity_poly.pdbx_seq_one_letter_code
_entity_poly.pdbx_strand_id
1 'polypeptide(L)'
;TEAHLSAAPSEIMKLVGFSNLQVTTSSDSEYPHLQKAYAAVAIDLSGIGAGYAVDQIGNHLESLGSTAHLVELGGEVRAWGRPNPSENWQVALRSRKTKPPEIISLHHGQALAVSTSLRGKRVINPLTGRSAVVSPYATPVVVYAQTCAEADGLATAKVLNTVQDATPD
;
A
#
# COMPACT_ATOMS: atom_id res chain seq x y z
N THR A 1 -14.35 -16.39 16.27
CA THR A 1 -13.86 -15.19 16.99
C THR A 1 -14.43 -13.95 16.31
N GLU A 2 -15.67 -13.62 16.67
CA GLU A 2 -16.48 -12.52 16.07
C GLU A 2 -16.12 -11.12 16.61
N ALA A 3 -15.25 -11.05 17.63
CA ALA A 3 -14.89 -9.81 18.34
C ALA A 3 -14.18 -8.73 17.50
N HIS A 4 -13.88 -9.00 16.23
CA HIS A 4 -13.12 -8.10 15.36
C HIS A 4 -13.95 -7.39 14.29
N LEU A 5 -15.25 -7.67 14.16
CA LEU A 5 -16.11 -7.02 13.16
C LEU A 5 -16.91 -5.82 13.72
N SER A 6 -16.85 -5.57 15.03
CA SER A 6 -17.49 -4.41 15.64
C SER A 6 -16.81 -3.10 15.23
N ALA A 7 -17.59 -2.02 15.16
CA ALA A 7 -17.06 -0.68 14.95
C ALA A 7 -16.18 -0.27 16.14
N ALA A 8 -15.11 0.49 15.85
CA ALA A 8 -14.27 1.03 16.91
C ALA A 8 -15.08 1.95 17.86
N PRO A 9 -14.79 1.96 19.17
CA PRO A 9 -15.44 2.87 20.10
C PRO A 9 -15.31 4.34 19.69
N SER A 10 -16.31 5.16 20.01
CA SER A 10 -16.33 6.57 19.61
C SER A 10 -15.14 7.36 20.14
N GLU A 11 -14.60 6.99 21.31
CA GLU A 11 -13.42 7.61 21.89
C GLU A 11 -12.16 7.32 21.07
N ILE A 12 -12.05 6.12 20.50
CA ILE A 12 -10.94 5.75 19.63
C ILE A 12 -11.02 6.50 18.30
N MET A 13 -12.23 6.67 17.76
CA MET A 13 -12.43 7.39 16.50
C MET A 13 -11.96 8.85 16.58
N LYS A 14 -11.94 9.49 17.76
CA LYS A 14 -11.37 10.83 17.95
C LYS A 14 -9.85 10.89 17.71
N LEU A 15 -9.15 9.76 17.85
CA LEU A 15 -7.70 9.65 17.63
C LEU A 15 -7.35 9.38 16.16
N VAL A 16 -8.32 9.01 15.32
CA VAL A 16 -8.12 8.66 13.91
C VAL A 16 -8.26 9.90 13.03
N GLY A 17 -7.34 10.05 12.07
CA GLY A 17 -7.40 11.08 11.03
C GLY A 17 -6.16 11.98 10.99
N PHE A 18 -5.84 12.47 9.79
CA PHE A 18 -4.65 13.30 9.57
C PHE A 18 -4.69 14.65 10.30
N SER A 19 -5.86 15.14 10.69
CA SER A 19 -6.01 16.36 11.50
C SER A 19 -5.35 16.26 12.88
N ASN A 20 -5.09 15.04 13.37
CA ASN A 20 -4.38 14.80 14.63
C ASN A 20 -2.86 14.81 14.48
N LEU A 21 -2.34 15.02 13.26
CA LEU A 21 -0.92 15.03 12.94
C LEU A 21 -0.54 16.37 12.30
N GLN A 22 0.57 16.95 12.74
CA GLN A 22 1.15 18.13 12.12
C GLN A 22 2.60 17.86 11.78
N VAL A 23 2.97 18.09 10.51
CA VAL A 23 4.35 17.99 10.03
C VAL A 23 4.87 19.40 9.85
N THR A 24 6.00 19.73 10.47
CA THR A 24 6.64 21.04 10.35
C THR A 24 8.09 20.85 9.92
N THR A 25 8.53 21.62 8.93
CA THR A 25 9.94 21.71 8.58
C THR A 25 10.59 22.81 9.41
N SER A 26 11.87 22.66 9.75
CA SER A 26 12.66 23.67 10.43
C SER A 26 13.99 23.84 9.71
N SER A 27 14.57 25.04 9.76
CA SER A 27 15.94 25.27 9.28
C SER A 27 16.99 24.52 10.11
N ASP A 28 16.64 24.12 11.32
CA ASP A 28 17.58 23.60 12.32
C ASP A 28 17.67 22.07 12.32
N SER A 29 16.95 21.40 11.40
CA SER A 29 16.89 19.95 11.27
C SER A 29 16.79 19.54 9.80
N GLU A 30 17.55 18.53 9.40
CA GLU A 30 17.42 17.89 8.08
C GLU A 30 16.09 17.15 7.93
N TYR A 31 15.50 16.68 9.03
CA TYR A 31 14.25 15.95 9.05
C TYR A 31 13.08 16.82 9.53
N PRO A 32 11.87 16.63 9.00
CA PRO A 32 10.69 17.32 9.50
C PRO A 32 10.32 16.81 10.91
N HIS A 33 9.74 17.70 11.72
CA HIS A 33 9.17 17.36 13.02
C HIS A 33 7.71 16.94 12.87
N LEU A 34 7.34 15.84 13.54
CA LEU A 34 5.97 15.34 13.59
C LEU A 34 5.39 15.55 14.99
N GLN A 35 4.30 16.30 15.08
CA GLN A 35 3.56 16.53 16.31
C GLN A 35 2.21 15.81 16.28
N LYS A 36 1.85 15.20 17.40
CA LYS A 36 0.55 14.53 17.60
C LYS A 36 -0.34 15.39 18.49
N ALA A 37 -1.60 15.57 18.11
CA ALA A 37 -2.58 16.31 18.91
C ALA A 37 -2.85 15.65 20.27
N TYR A 38 -2.79 14.32 20.32
CA TYR A 38 -2.91 13.54 21.55
C TYR A 38 -1.77 12.52 21.66
N ALA A 39 -1.26 12.31 22.88
CA ALA A 39 -0.20 11.33 23.12
C ALA A 39 -0.61 9.91 22.67
N ALA A 40 -1.90 9.58 22.80
CA ALA A 40 -2.49 8.30 22.44
C ALA A 40 -2.66 8.06 20.92
N VAL A 41 -2.43 9.07 20.07
CA VAL A 41 -2.42 8.85 18.62
C VAL A 41 -1.27 7.89 18.27
N ALA A 42 -1.62 6.83 17.55
CA ALA A 42 -0.67 5.87 16.98
C ALA A 42 -0.56 6.08 15.47
N ILE A 43 0.61 5.75 14.92
CA ILE A 43 0.88 5.85 13.49
C ILE A 43 1.22 4.45 13.01
N ASP A 44 0.47 3.99 12.01
CA ASP A 44 0.68 2.74 11.33
C ASP A 44 0.97 3.03 9.85
N LEU A 45 2.12 2.57 9.37
CA LEU A 45 2.58 2.77 8.00
C LEU A 45 2.44 1.50 7.15
N SER A 46 1.73 0.47 7.62
CA SER A 46 1.56 -0.80 6.90
C SER A 46 0.83 -0.68 5.56
N GLY A 47 0.09 0.42 5.33
CA GLY A 47 -0.58 0.70 4.06
C GLY A 47 0.28 1.41 3.01
N ILE A 48 1.53 1.78 3.32
CA ILE A 48 2.44 2.51 2.41
C ILE A 48 3.90 2.03 2.50
N GLY A 49 4.28 1.43 3.62
CA GLY A 49 5.67 1.16 3.98
C GLY A 49 6.36 0.13 3.08
N ALA A 50 5.63 -0.86 2.56
CA ALA A 50 6.20 -1.84 1.64
C ALA A 50 6.56 -1.17 0.31
N GLY A 51 5.65 -0.34 -0.22
CA GLY A 51 5.92 0.45 -1.42
C GLY A 51 7.11 1.39 -1.23
N TYR A 52 7.20 2.08 -0.08
CA TYR A 52 8.37 2.89 0.23
C TYR A 52 9.66 2.08 0.30
N ALA A 53 9.64 0.89 0.90
CA ALA A 53 10.81 0.01 0.94
C ALA A 53 11.27 -0.42 -0.47
N VAL A 54 10.32 -0.74 -1.36
CA VAL A 54 10.62 -1.06 -2.78
C VAL A 54 11.33 0.10 -3.46
N ASP A 55 10.83 1.33 -3.26
CA ASP A 55 11.47 2.53 -3.83
C ASP A 55 12.90 2.72 -3.28
N GLN A 56 13.08 2.60 -1.97
CA GLN A 56 14.40 2.77 -1.34
C GLN A 56 15.40 1.71 -1.77
N ILE A 57 14.98 0.44 -1.86
CA ILE A 57 15.83 -0.66 -2.33
C ILE A 57 16.24 -0.42 -3.79
N GLY A 58 15.28 -0.07 -4.66
CA GLY A 58 15.58 0.16 -6.07
C GLY A 58 16.49 1.36 -6.31
N ASN A 59 16.29 2.46 -5.59
CA ASN A 59 17.16 3.63 -5.64
C ASN A 59 18.58 3.32 -5.10
N HIS A 60 18.68 2.46 -4.09
CA HIS A 60 19.97 2.04 -3.56
C HIS A 60 20.73 1.15 -4.57
N LEU A 61 20.03 0.24 -5.25
CA LEU A 61 20.65 -0.57 -6.32
C LEU A 61 21.14 0.32 -7.48
N GLU A 62 20.34 1.31 -7.88
CA GLU A 62 20.73 2.27 -8.91
C GLU A 62 21.97 3.08 -8.50
N SER A 63 22.06 3.52 -7.24
CA SER A 63 23.24 4.25 -6.75
C SER A 63 24.50 3.39 -6.65
N LEU A 64 24.36 2.06 -6.58
CA LEU A 64 25.45 1.10 -6.69
C LEU A 64 25.83 0.77 -8.15
N GLY A 65 25.19 1.42 -9.14
CA GLY A 65 25.47 1.25 -10.57
C GLY A 65 24.62 0.20 -11.27
N SER A 66 23.59 -0.35 -10.63
CA SER A 66 22.63 -1.23 -11.30
C SER A 66 21.80 -0.44 -12.30
N THR A 67 21.86 -0.81 -13.57
CA THR A 67 21.15 -0.13 -14.67
C THR A 67 19.83 -0.82 -15.04
N ALA A 68 19.60 -2.04 -14.57
CA ALA A 68 18.39 -2.81 -14.83
C ALA A 68 18.09 -3.78 -13.68
N HIS A 69 16.97 -3.58 -13.00
CA HIS A 69 16.50 -4.43 -11.91
C HIS A 69 14.99 -4.29 -11.73
N LEU A 70 14.39 -5.31 -11.14
CA LEU A 70 13.00 -5.31 -10.69
C LEU A 70 13.00 -5.60 -9.20
N VAL A 71 12.32 -4.76 -8.42
CA VAL A 71 12.15 -4.97 -6.98
C VAL A 71 10.69 -5.32 -6.73
N GLU A 72 10.46 -6.41 -5.99
CA GLU A 72 9.15 -6.85 -5.57
C GLU A 72 9.17 -7.15 -4.06
N LEU A 73 8.12 -6.70 -3.36
CA LEU A 73 7.90 -7.00 -1.97
C LEU A 73 6.41 -7.13 -1.71
N GLY A 74 5.89 -8.36 -1.64
CA GLY A 74 4.54 -8.61 -1.13
C GLY A 74 3.39 -8.13 -2.02
N GLY A 75 3.64 -7.87 -3.30
CA GLY A 75 2.66 -7.29 -4.24
C GLY A 75 2.95 -5.85 -4.63
N GLU A 76 3.92 -5.19 -3.99
CA GLU A 76 4.49 -3.91 -4.39
C GLU A 76 5.66 -4.14 -5.35
N VAL A 77 5.63 -3.54 -6.54
CA VAL A 77 6.61 -3.80 -7.62
C VAL A 77 7.03 -2.52 -8.30
N ARG A 78 8.33 -2.37 -8.59
CA ARG A 78 8.85 -1.27 -9.41
C ARG A 78 10.01 -1.72 -10.30
N ALA A 79 10.03 -1.19 -11.54
CA ALA A 79 10.96 -1.57 -12.59
C ALA A 79 11.99 -0.48 -12.91
N TRP A 80 13.27 -0.86 -12.98
CA TRP A 80 14.38 -0.05 -13.47
C TRP A 80 15.00 -0.71 -14.71
N GLY A 81 15.45 0.11 -15.66
CA GLY A 81 15.95 -0.33 -16.96
C GLY A 81 15.02 -1.32 -17.68
N ARG A 82 15.65 -2.24 -18.40
CA ARG A 82 15.00 -3.37 -19.08
C ARG A 82 15.78 -4.65 -18.81
N PRO A 83 15.12 -5.81 -18.70
CA PRO A 83 15.81 -7.09 -18.51
C PRO A 83 16.72 -7.45 -19.70
N ASN A 84 16.36 -7.01 -20.91
CA ASN A 84 17.20 -7.04 -22.12
C ASN A 84 16.69 -5.98 -23.14
N PRO A 85 17.41 -5.72 -24.24
CA PRO A 85 17.09 -4.60 -25.15
C PRO A 85 15.68 -4.62 -25.76
N SER A 86 15.14 -5.81 -26.01
CA SER A 86 13.86 -6.03 -26.71
C SER A 86 12.67 -6.27 -25.79
N GLU A 87 12.87 -6.39 -24.47
CA GLU A 87 11.82 -6.81 -23.54
C GLU A 87 11.62 -5.80 -22.41
N ASN A 88 10.39 -5.79 -21.89
CA ASN A 88 10.04 -5.15 -20.63
C ASN A 88 9.96 -6.20 -19.52
N TRP A 89 10.02 -5.74 -18.28
CA TRP A 89 9.79 -6.62 -17.14
C TRP A 89 8.40 -7.22 -17.21
N GLN A 90 8.28 -8.54 -17.03
CA GLN A 90 7.01 -9.25 -17.02
C GLN A 90 6.70 -9.72 -15.61
N VAL A 91 5.55 -9.32 -15.07
CA VAL A 91 5.10 -9.64 -13.71
C VAL A 91 3.79 -10.39 -13.78
N ALA A 92 3.72 -11.57 -13.18
CA ALA A 92 2.50 -12.37 -13.16
C ALA A 92 1.54 -11.88 -12.07
N LEU A 93 0.36 -11.42 -12.45
CA LEU A 93 -0.72 -11.10 -11.53
C LEU A 93 -1.48 -12.39 -11.18
N ARG A 94 -1.26 -12.88 -9.96
CA ARG A 94 -1.94 -14.08 -9.46
C ARG A 94 -3.33 -13.73 -8.95
N SER A 95 -4.36 -14.31 -9.57
CA SER A 95 -5.73 -14.30 -9.03
C SER A 95 -6.28 -15.73 -8.96
N ARG A 96 -7.30 -15.95 -8.12
CA ARG A 96 -8.01 -17.26 -8.08
C ARG A 96 -8.87 -17.51 -9.32
N LYS A 97 -9.19 -16.46 -10.09
CA LYS A 97 -10.11 -16.51 -11.24
C LYS A 97 -9.40 -16.77 -12.57
N THR A 98 -8.14 -16.37 -12.69
CA THR A 98 -7.39 -16.38 -13.96
C THR A 98 -6.37 -17.53 -13.98
N LYS A 99 -6.56 -18.47 -14.91
CA LYS A 99 -5.57 -19.50 -15.27
C LYS A 99 -5.49 -19.60 -16.80
N PRO A 100 -4.35 -19.28 -17.44
CA PRO A 100 -3.07 -18.82 -16.85
C PRO A 100 -3.18 -17.45 -16.15
N PRO A 101 -2.19 -17.07 -15.31
CA PRO A 101 -2.17 -15.74 -14.70
C PRO A 101 -2.08 -14.65 -15.78
N GLU A 102 -2.67 -13.50 -15.48
CA GLU A 102 -2.48 -12.30 -16.29
C GLU A 102 -1.03 -11.83 -16.16
N ILE A 103 -0.44 -11.37 -17.27
CA ILE A 103 0.94 -10.86 -17.30
C ILE A 103 0.90 -9.35 -17.47
N ILE A 104 1.52 -8.65 -16.54
CA ILE A 104 1.70 -7.20 -16.56
C ILE A 104 3.10 -6.90 -17.09
N SER A 105 3.17 -6.09 -18.15
CA SER A 105 4.42 -5.60 -18.73
C SER A 105 4.76 -4.25 -18.10
N LEU A 106 5.88 -4.17 -17.39
CA LEU A 106 6.38 -2.97 -16.73
C LEU A 106 7.57 -2.38 -17.48
N HIS A 107 7.43 -1.13 -17.90
CA HIS A 107 8.49 -0.32 -18.45
C HIS A 107 9.37 0.29 -17.34
N HIS A 108 10.56 0.74 -17.72
CA HIS A 108 11.43 1.51 -16.84
C HIS A 108 10.69 2.66 -16.15
N GLY A 109 10.89 2.78 -14.84
CA GLY A 109 10.33 3.82 -13.98
C GLY A 109 8.92 3.53 -13.49
N GLN A 110 8.21 2.55 -14.08
CA GLN A 110 6.85 2.23 -13.67
C GLN A 110 6.81 1.43 -12.38
N ALA A 111 5.87 1.80 -11.52
CA ALA A 111 5.56 1.11 -10.28
C ALA A 111 4.09 0.66 -10.26
N LEU A 112 3.84 -0.44 -9.58
CA LEU A 112 2.49 -0.88 -9.22
C LEU A 112 2.45 -1.44 -7.80
N ALA A 113 1.25 -1.51 -7.24
CA ALA A 113 0.97 -2.25 -6.03
C ALA A 113 -0.34 -3.02 -6.18
N VAL A 114 -0.39 -4.19 -5.54
CA VAL A 114 -1.55 -5.07 -5.55
C VAL A 114 -2.08 -5.20 -4.13
N SER A 115 -3.20 -4.53 -3.85
CA SER A 115 -3.87 -4.68 -2.56
C SER A 115 -5.00 -5.68 -2.66
N THR A 116 -4.96 -6.62 -1.72
CA THR A 116 -6.07 -7.49 -1.39
C THR A 116 -6.22 -7.48 0.12
N SER A 117 -7.44 -7.63 0.59
CA SER A 117 -7.78 -7.83 2.00
C SER A 117 -7.80 -9.32 2.37
N LEU A 118 -7.00 -10.13 1.67
CA LEU A 118 -6.86 -11.54 1.93
C LEU A 118 -5.51 -11.81 2.58
N ARG A 119 -5.53 -12.65 3.63
CA ARG A 119 -4.36 -13.13 4.38
C ARG A 119 -3.46 -12.01 4.93
N GLY A 120 -3.83 -11.48 6.09
CA GLY A 120 -2.92 -10.74 6.97
C GLY A 120 -2.95 -9.21 6.84
N LYS A 121 -3.26 -8.64 5.66
CA LYS A 121 -3.43 -7.18 5.48
C LYS A 121 -4.90 -6.81 5.70
N ARG A 122 -5.26 -6.44 6.93
CA ARG A 122 -6.61 -6.03 7.30
C ARG A 122 -6.79 -4.54 7.04
N VAL A 123 -7.68 -4.19 6.12
CA VAL A 123 -8.02 -2.79 5.82
C VAL A 123 -9.17 -2.35 6.73
N ILE A 124 -9.00 -1.25 7.44
CA ILE A 124 -10.03 -0.63 8.29
C ILE A 124 -10.56 0.61 7.58
N ASN A 125 -11.88 0.76 7.52
CA ASN A 125 -12.51 2.00 7.07
C ASN A 125 -12.31 3.09 8.14
N PRO A 126 -11.52 4.15 7.89
CA PRO A 126 -11.21 5.15 8.89
C PRO A 126 -12.39 6.06 9.24
N LEU A 127 -13.48 6.03 8.46
CA LEU A 127 -14.70 6.80 8.73
C LEU A 127 -15.62 6.09 9.72
N THR A 128 -15.61 4.75 9.73
CA THR A 128 -16.54 3.94 10.53
C THR A 128 -15.84 3.08 11.58
N GLY A 129 -14.51 2.94 11.50
CA GLY A 129 -13.71 2.09 12.38
C GLY A 129 -13.93 0.60 12.16
N ARG A 130 -14.62 0.21 11.07
CA ARG A 130 -14.95 -1.18 10.76
C ARG A 130 -13.92 -1.81 9.84
N SER A 131 -13.77 -3.13 9.95
CA SER A 131 -13.01 -3.88 8.96
C SER A 131 -13.72 -3.87 7.62
N ALA A 132 -12.98 -3.62 6.54
CA ALA A 132 -13.41 -4.00 5.21
C ALA A 132 -13.59 -5.52 5.16
N VAL A 133 -14.75 -5.98 4.73
CA VAL A 133 -15.02 -7.41 4.48
C VAL A 133 -15.01 -7.64 2.99
N VAL A 134 -14.17 -8.57 2.57
CA VAL A 134 -13.92 -8.77 1.15
C VAL A 134 -13.94 -10.24 0.84
N SER A 135 -14.62 -10.56 -0.25
CA SER A 135 -14.71 -11.94 -0.70
C SER A 135 -13.31 -12.51 -0.97
N PRO A 136 -13.04 -13.77 -0.60
CA PRO A 136 -11.85 -14.50 -1.06
C PRO A 136 -11.76 -14.65 -2.58
N TYR A 137 -12.83 -14.31 -3.30
CA TYR A 137 -12.91 -14.26 -4.76
C TYR A 137 -12.98 -12.84 -5.32
N ALA A 138 -12.73 -11.81 -4.50
CA ALA A 138 -12.67 -10.45 -5.01
C ALA A 138 -11.52 -10.31 -6.02
N THR A 139 -11.75 -9.50 -7.04
CA THR A 139 -10.70 -9.13 -7.98
C THR A 139 -9.69 -8.27 -7.22
N PRO A 140 -8.38 -8.56 -7.31
CA PRO A 140 -7.37 -7.75 -6.64
C PRO A 140 -7.40 -6.30 -7.13
N VAL A 141 -7.15 -5.35 -6.23
CA VAL A 141 -7.00 -3.94 -6.59
C VAL A 141 -5.56 -3.73 -7.05
N VAL A 142 -5.38 -3.38 -8.32
CA VAL A 142 -4.08 -3.05 -8.89
C VAL A 142 -4.02 -1.55 -9.14
N VAL A 143 -2.96 -0.90 -8.66
CA VAL A 143 -2.75 0.54 -8.87
C VAL A 143 -1.36 0.77 -9.43
N TYR A 144 -1.28 1.64 -10.43
CA TYR A 144 -0.02 2.17 -10.97
C TYR A 144 0.18 3.59 -10.48
N ALA A 145 1.44 3.96 -10.19
CA ALA A 145 1.82 5.31 -9.79
C ALA A 145 3.28 5.59 -10.18
N GLN A 146 3.76 6.82 -9.92
CA GLN A 146 5.14 7.21 -10.18
C GLN A 146 6.12 6.56 -9.21
N THR A 147 5.69 6.40 -7.95
CA THR A 147 6.44 5.70 -6.90
C THR A 147 5.66 4.47 -6.44
N CYS A 148 6.37 3.47 -5.92
CA CYS A 148 5.73 2.28 -5.38
C CYS A 148 5.01 2.59 -4.06
N ALA A 149 5.52 3.53 -3.26
CA ALA A 149 4.84 4.05 -2.07
C ALA A 149 3.45 4.62 -2.39
N GLU A 150 3.34 5.49 -3.40
CA GLU A 150 2.05 6.03 -3.83
C GLU A 150 1.10 4.93 -4.31
N ALA A 151 1.62 3.96 -5.07
CA ALA A 151 0.82 2.84 -5.54
C ALA A 151 0.23 2.02 -4.37
N ASP A 152 1.04 1.68 -3.36
CA ASP A 152 0.63 0.90 -2.17
C ASP A 152 -0.44 1.64 -1.35
N GLY A 153 -0.20 2.91 -1.05
CA GLY A 153 -1.15 3.77 -0.35
C GLY A 153 -2.50 3.87 -1.07
N LEU A 154 -2.46 4.13 -2.37
CA LEU A 154 -3.67 4.23 -3.20
C LEU A 154 -4.37 2.88 -3.36
N ALA A 155 -3.63 1.78 -3.50
CA ALA A 155 -4.21 0.44 -3.59
C ALA A 155 -4.97 0.08 -2.32
N THR A 156 -4.38 0.36 -1.15
CA THR A 156 -5.03 0.16 0.16
C THR A 156 -6.30 1.01 0.29
N ALA A 157 -6.25 2.29 -0.09
CA ALA A 157 -7.43 3.16 -0.07
C ALA A 157 -8.53 2.67 -1.03
N LYS A 158 -8.17 2.25 -2.24
CA LYS A 158 -9.14 1.77 -3.25
C LYS A 158 -9.85 0.47 -2.85
N VAL A 159 -9.28 -0.34 -1.96
CA VAL A 159 -10.01 -1.49 -1.39
C VAL A 159 -11.34 -1.03 -0.79
N LEU A 160 -11.38 0.11 -0.10
CA LEU A 160 -12.59 0.65 0.52
C LEU A 160 -13.70 1.00 -0.50
N ASN A 161 -13.35 1.28 -1.76
CA ASN A 161 -14.32 1.54 -2.82
C ASN A 161 -14.94 0.27 -3.40
N THR A 162 -14.34 -0.90 -3.12
CA THR A 162 -14.72 -2.18 -3.71
C THR A 162 -15.50 -3.09 -2.75
N VAL A 163 -15.78 -2.59 -1.54
CA VAL A 163 -16.23 -3.38 -0.39
C VAL A 163 -17.34 -2.65 0.35
N GLN A 164 -18.24 -3.40 0.97
CA GLN A 164 -19.19 -2.84 1.93
C GLN A 164 -18.61 -3.01 3.34
N ASP A 165 -18.90 -2.07 4.23
CA ASP A 165 -18.60 -2.24 5.65
C ASP A 165 -19.32 -3.50 6.17
N ALA A 166 -18.68 -4.23 7.09
CA ALA A 166 -19.35 -5.31 7.79
C ALA A 166 -20.62 -4.77 8.48
N THR A 167 -21.80 -5.22 8.07
CA THR A 167 -23.02 -5.03 8.85
C THR A 167 -22.97 -5.99 10.04
N PRO A 168 -23.28 -5.53 11.26
CA PRO A 168 -23.48 -6.43 12.38
C PRO A 168 -24.78 -7.22 12.13
N ASP A 169 -24.71 -8.54 12.31
CA ASP A 169 -25.90 -9.38 12.47
C ASP A 169 -26.63 -9.05 13.79
#